data_AF-A0A963LFD0-F1
#
_entry.id   AF-A0A963LFD0-F1
#
_cell.length_a   1.000
_cell.length_b   1.000
_cell.length_c   1.000
_cell.angle_alpha   90.00
_cell.angle_beta   90.00
_cell.angle_gamma   90.00
#
_symmetry.space_group_name_H-M   'P 1'
#
loop_
_entity.id
_entity.type
_entity.pdbx_description
1 polymer ?
#
loop_
_entity_poly.entity_id
_entity_poly.type
_entity_poly.pdbx_seq_one_letter_code
_entity_poly.pdbx_strand_id
1 'polypeptide(L)'
;MNNPLRFWRTGAVAVVLAALGGAGFADDASAVEERSLQRLVSPYDVDETVHRIENSARHLGVSVFGCFEQHGGGASVARERTAAGGTRVVVLESSEGGTPVLMAAGNAADREGGAFELPLGIRVRPGSDGRAEVWLEAGAAQPGGLQGLELDLAALDKVVRDALQA
;
A
#
# COMPACT_ATOMS: atom_id res chain seq x y z
N MET A 1 15.23 -20.37 6.62
CA MET A 1 15.74 -19.28 7.47
C MET A 1 14.63 -18.25 7.54
N ASN A 2 14.04 -18.03 8.71
CA ASN A 2 12.93 -17.09 8.88
C ASN A 2 13.45 -15.66 8.70
N ASN A 3 12.87 -14.90 7.76
CA ASN A 3 13.11 -13.47 7.71
C ASN A 3 12.46 -12.84 8.94
N PRO A 4 13.20 -12.13 9.80
CA PRO A 4 12.61 -11.49 10.95
C PRO A 4 11.78 -10.30 10.47
N LEU A 5 10.49 -10.29 10.82
CA LEU A 5 9.71 -9.07 10.96
C LEU A 5 10.53 -8.11 11.81
N ARG A 6 11.09 -7.07 11.18
CA ARG A 6 11.72 -6.00 11.93
C ARG A 6 10.67 -4.94 12.14
N PHE A 7 10.13 -4.92 13.36
CA PHE A 7 9.26 -3.85 13.81
C PHE A 7 10.15 -2.62 14.06
N TRP A 8 10.39 -1.83 13.02
CA TRP A 8 11.17 -0.61 13.15
C TRP A 8 10.29 0.46 13.78
N ARG A 9 10.54 0.80 15.05
CA ARG A 9 10.05 2.05 15.68
C ARG A 9 10.72 3.33 15.12
N THR A 10 11.50 3.21 14.04
CA THR A 10 12.24 4.29 13.37
C THR A 10 12.11 4.10 11.86
N GLY A 11 11.52 4.96 11.04
CA GLY A 11 10.70 6.16 11.19
C GLY A 11 9.98 6.36 9.85
N ALA A 12 9.14 7.38 9.73
CA ALA A 12 8.31 7.66 8.55
C ALA A 12 9.01 7.49 7.18
N VAL A 13 10.34 7.68 7.13
CA VAL A 13 11.17 7.51 5.93
C VAL A 13 11.05 6.13 5.28
N ALA A 14 11.01 5.02 6.03
CA ALA A 14 10.93 3.69 5.41
C ALA A 14 9.56 3.45 4.75
N VAL A 15 8.49 3.94 5.40
CA VAL A 15 7.13 3.89 4.84
C VAL A 15 7.03 4.74 3.60
N VAL A 16 7.60 5.94 3.65
CA VAL A 16 7.69 6.87 2.53
C VAL A 16 8.48 6.22 1.39
N LEU A 17 9.68 5.70 1.63
CA LEU A 17 10.46 5.00 0.59
C LEU A 17 9.73 3.79 0.02
N ALA A 18 8.99 3.03 0.82
CA ALA A 18 8.21 1.90 0.33
C ALA A 18 6.99 2.34 -0.50
N ALA A 19 6.30 3.40 -0.07
CA ALA A 19 5.16 3.98 -0.79
C ALA A 19 5.59 4.64 -2.11
N LEU A 20 6.84 5.08 -2.19
CA LEU A 20 7.38 5.83 -3.33
C LEU A 20 8.26 5.00 -4.28
N GLY A 21 8.96 3.99 -3.77
CA GLY A 21 10.08 3.36 -4.45
C GLY A 21 10.14 1.83 -4.35
N GLY A 22 9.07 1.14 -3.95
CA GLY A 22 9.10 -0.32 -3.84
C GLY A 22 9.61 -0.99 -5.13
N ALA A 23 10.41 -2.05 -5.03
CA ALA A 23 10.96 -2.74 -6.20
C ALA A 23 9.95 -3.70 -6.88
N GLY A 24 8.65 -3.51 -6.63
CA GLY A 24 7.55 -3.97 -7.49
C GLY A 24 7.02 -2.88 -8.43
N PHE A 25 7.71 -1.73 -8.53
CA PHE A 25 7.17 -0.51 -9.13
C PHE A 25 7.97 -0.01 -10.35
N ALA A 26 8.86 -0.84 -10.90
CA ALA A 26 9.25 -0.66 -12.30
C ALA A 26 8.02 -0.95 -13.16
N ASP A 27 7.82 -0.12 -14.17
CA ASP A 27 6.73 -0.08 -15.14
C ASP A 27 6.61 -1.38 -15.96
N ASP A 28 6.27 -2.48 -15.29
CA ASP A 28 5.89 -3.74 -15.87
C ASP A 28 4.50 -4.03 -15.35
N ALA A 29 3.49 -3.64 -16.12
CA ALA A 29 2.09 -4.00 -15.91
C ALA A 29 1.92 -5.52 -15.68
N SER A 30 2.90 -6.32 -16.12
CA SER A 30 3.03 -7.77 -15.97
C SER A 30 3.50 -8.23 -14.58
N ALA A 31 4.30 -7.44 -13.85
CA ALA A 31 4.93 -7.87 -12.58
C ALA A 31 4.07 -7.53 -11.34
N VAL A 32 3.22 -6.51 -11.43
CA VAL A 32 2.29 -6.12 -10.36
C VAL A 32 1.11 -7.09 -10.28
N GLU A 33 0.70 -7.70 -11.40
CA GLU A 33 -0.38 -8.71 -11.41
C GLU A 33 -0.01 -9.99 -10.65
N GLU A 34 1.27 -10.39 -10.62
CA GLU A 34 1.69 -11.63 -9.94
C GLU A 34 1.84 -11.49 -8.42
N ARG A 35 1.89 -10.26 -7.88
CA ARG A 35 2.18 -10.00 -6.46
C ARG A 35 1.04 -9.40 -5.66
N SER A 36 -0.07 -9.11 -6.32
CA SER A 36 -1.24 -8.50 -5.70
C SER A 36 -2.26 -9.58 -5.37
N LEU A 37 -2.50 -9.84 -4.09
CA LEU A 37 -3.46 -10.89 -3.70
C LEU A 37 -4.90 -10.52 -4.08
N GLN A 38 -5.19 -9.22 -4.27
CA GLN A 38 -6.54 -8.78 -4.59
C GLN A 38 -6.57 -7.47 -5.39
N ARG A 39 -7.21 -7.51 -6.55
CA ARG A 39 -7.58 -6.36 -7.38
C ARG A 39 -9.09 -6.17 -7.31
N LEU A 40 -9.53 -4.94 -7.04
CA LEU A 40 -10.92 -4.53 -6.97
C LEU A 40 -11.14 -3.33 -7.89
N VAL A 41 -12.34 -3.21 -8.45
CA VAL A 41 -12.75 -2.04 -9.23
C VAL A 41 -13.68 -1.20 -8.36
N SER A 42 -13.30 0.05 -8.14
CA SER A 42 -14.13 1.05 -7.49
C SER A 42 -15.15 1.59 -8.49
N PRO A 43 -16.40 1.90 -8.11
CA PRO A 43 -17.31 2.65 -8.98
C PRO A 43 -16.95 4.14 -9.06
N TYR A 44 -15.99 4.60 -8.26
CA TYR A 44 -15.59 6.00 -8.11
C TYR A 44 -14.24 6.29 -8.76
N ASP A 45 -13.91 7.57 -8.97
CA ASP A 45 -12.58 8.00 -9.37
C ASP A 45 -11.54 7.81 -8.24
N VAL A 46 -10.26 8.08 -8.53
CA VAL A 46 -9.17 7.86 -7.57
C VAL A 46 -9.34 8.70 -6.30
N ASP A 47 -9.67 9.98 -6.44
CA ASP A 47 -9.74 10.91 -5.31
C ASP A 47 -10.91 10.54 -4.38
N GLU A 48 -12.08 10.25 -4.95
CA GLU A 48 -13.25 9.81 -4.21
C GLU A 48 -13.02 8.43 -3.57
N THR A 49 -12.35 7.50 -4.27
CA THR A 49 -12.01 6.19 -3.73
C THR A 49 -11.08 6.31 -2.53
N VAL A 50 -10.04 7.14 -2.62
CA VAL A 50 -9.13 7.41 -1.49
C VAL A 50 -9.90 8.05 -0.32
N HIS A 51 -10.73 9.05 -0.58
CA HIS A 51 -11.53 9.69 0.46
C HIS A 51 -12.43 8.70 1.20
N ARG A 52 -13.07 7.79 0.46
CA ARG A 52 -13.92 6.74 1.03
C ARG A 52 -13.13 5.72 1.85
N ILE A 53 -11.95 5.32 1.39
CA ILE A 53 -11.04 4.44 2.14
C ILE A 53 -10.66 5.10 3.47
N GLU A 54 -10.27 6.38 3.46
CA GLU A 54 -9.92 7.10 4.69
C GLU A 54 -11.10 7.23 5.65
N ASN A 55 -12.30 7.52 5.14
CA ASN A 55 -13.50 7.62 5.97
C ASN A 55 -13.92 6.26 6.55
N SER A 56 -13.87 5.19 5.75
CA SER A 56 -14.12 3.83 6.19
C SER A 56 -13.13 3.41 7.28
N ALA A 57 -11.83 3.68 7.10
CA ALA A 57 -10.82 3.45 8.12
C ALA A 57 -11.17 4.15 9.44
N ARG A 58 -11.55 5.44 9.39
CA ARG A 58 -11.98 6.19 10.58
C ARG A 58 -13.22 5.59 11.25
N HIS A 59 -14.24 5.21 10.47
CA HIS A 59 -15.47 4.62 11.01
C HIS A 59 -15.20 3.26 11.68
N LEU A 60 -14.22 2.51 11.17
CA LEU A 60 -13.84 1.20 11.70
C LEU A 60 -12.77 1.28 12.79
N GLY A 61 -12.32 2.48 13.17
CA GLY A 61 -11.31 2.68 14.20
C GLY A 61 -9.89 2.30 13.77
N VAL A 62 -9.63 2.26 12.47
CA VAL A 62 -8.31 1.99 11.87
C VAL A 62 -7.62 3.31 11.54
N SER A 63 -6.39 3.49 12.00
CA SER A 63 -5.62 4.71 11.75
C SER A 63 -4.96 4.68 10.37
N VAL A 64 -5.00 5.82 9.66
CA VAL A 64 -4.28 6.01 8.40
C VAL A 64 -2.97 6.71 8.70
N PHE A 65 -1.85 6.06 8.39
CA PHE A 65 -0.51 6.64 8.52
C PHE A 65 -0.34 7.81 7.54
N GLY A 66 -0.75 7.60 6.29
CA GLY A 66 -0.68 8.63 5.26
C GLY A 66 -1.16 8.16 3.90
N CYS A 67 -1.37 9.14 3.02
CA CYS A 67 -1.62 8.96 1.59
C CYS A 67 -0.44 9.57 0.82
N PHE A 68 0.04 8.88 -0.19
CA PHE A 68 1.20 9.27 -0.98
C PHE A 68 0.86 9.27 -2.47
N GLU A 69 1.30 10.31 -3.17
CA GLU A 69 1.21 10.38 -4.63
C GLU A 69 2.46 9.76 -5.25
N GLN A 70 2.27 8.80 -6.15
CA GLN A 70 3.37 8.21 -6.90
C GLN A 70 3.46 8.87 -8.28
N HIS A 71 4.55 9.63 -8.51
CA HIS A 71 4.88 10.20 -9.82
C HIS A 71 6.18 9.61 -10.33
N GLY A 72 6.28 9.39 -11.65
CA GLY A 72 7.46 8.83 -12.33
C GLY A 72 8.76 9.66 -12.24
N GLY A 73 8.79 10.74 -11.45
CA GLY A 73 9.95 11.63 -11.30
C GLY A 73 10.27 12.06 -9.85
N GLY A 74 9.63 11.48 -8.84
CA GLY A 74 9.83 11.84 -7.44
C GLY A 74 8.53 12.01 -6.65
N ALA A 75 8.66 12.22 -5.35
CA ALA A 75 7.59 12.10 -4.38
C ALA A 75 7.15 13.43 -3.77
N SER A 76 5.84 13.59 -3.57
CA SER A 76 5.25 14.64 -2.73
C SER A 76 4.23 14.03 -1.76
N VAL A 77 4.12 14.61 -0.57
CA VAL A 77 3.02 14.28 0.34
C VAL A 77 1.74 14.78 -0.30
N ALA A 78 0.79 13.86 -0.48
CA ALA A 78 -0.52 14.08 -1.08
C ALA A 78 -1.43 14.97 -0.21
N ARG A 79 -1.06 16.23 0.00
CA ARG A 79 -1.93 17.23 0.65
C ARG A 79 -2.39 18.32 -0.30
N GLU A 80 -1.84 18.36 -1.50
CA GLU A 80 -2.18 19.36 -2.51
C GLU A 80 -2.80 18.64 -3.72
N ARG A 81 -3.93 19.16 -4.21
CA ARG A 81 -4.56 18.69 -5.45
C ARG A 81 -3.58 18.93 -6.61
N THR A 82 -2.69 17.99 -6.87
CA THR A 82 -1.87 17.96 -8.08
C THR A 82 -2.38 16.90 -9.04
N ALA A 83 -2.44 17.31 -10.31
CA ALA A 83 -2.87 16.57 -11.51
C ALA A 83 -3.89 15.43 -11.26
N ALA A 84 -5.16 15.72 -11.56
CA ALA A 84 -6.26 14.76 -11.49
C ALA A 84 -5.87 13.38 -12.08
N GLY A 85 -5.99 12.33 -11.27
CA GLY A 85 -5.81 10.94 -11.72
C GLY A 85 -4.40 10.35 -11.59
N GLY A 86 -3.56 10.78 -10.65
CA GLY A 86 -2.33 10.05 -10.32
C GLY A 86 -2.57 8.78 -9.49
N THR A 87 -1.63 7.83 -9.48
CA THR A 87 -1.65 6.69 -8.56
C THR A 87 -1.43 7.15 -7.12
N ARG A 88 -2.25 6.65 -6.20
CA ARG A 88 -2.20 6.93 -4.76
C ARG A 88 -1.87 5.66 -3.98
N VAL A 89 -1.10 5.81 -2.91
CA VAL A 89 -0.85 4.74 -1.93
C VAL A 89 -1.33 5.22 -0.58
N VAL A 90 -2.40 4.60 -0.07
CA VAL A 90 -2.90 4.81 1.30
C VAL A 90 -2.27 3.75 2.19
N VAL A 91 -1.70 4.15 3.31
CA VAL A 91 -1.04 3.24 4.24
C VAL A 91 -1.74 3.27 5.59
N LEU A 92 -2.19 2.10 6.05
CA LEU A 92 -2.81 1.95 7.36
C LEU A 92 -1.75 1.68 8.43
N GLU A 93 -2.03 2.11 9.65
CA GLU A 93 -1.23 1.74 10.82
C GLU A 93 -1.67 0.36 11.33
N SER A 94 -0.72 -0.39 11.87
CA SER A 94 -0.99 -1.63 12.60
C SER A 94 -1.65 -1.31 13.94
N SER A 95 -2.54 -2.20 14.38
CA SER A 95 -3.14 -2.14 15.72
C SER A 95 -2.12 -2.32 16.85
N GLU A 96 -0.95 -2.92 16.58
CA GLU A 96 0.17 -3.00 17.53
C GLU A 96 0.98 -1.68 17.61
N GLY A 97 0.65 -0.71 16.75
CA GLY A 97 1.23 0.62 16.66
C GLY A 97 2.34 0.71 15.60
N GLY A 98 2.35 1.79 14.83
CA GLY A 98 3.32 2.02 13.76
C GLY A 98 2.90 1.39 12.43
N THR A 99 3.83 1.36 11.46
CA THR A 99 3.55 0.90 10.09
C THR A 99 4.55 -0.18 9.69
N PRO A 100 4.10 -1.44 9.53
CA PRO A 100 4.98 -2.51 9.12
C PRO A 100 5.51 -2.25 7.71
N VAL A 101 6.80 -2.48 7.52
CA VAL A 101 7.48 -2.47 6.23
C VAL A 101 8.26 -3.76 6.12
N LEU A 102 8.01 -4.54 5.08
CA LEU A 102 8.79 -5.74 4.78
C LEU A 102 9.97 -5.36 3.89
N MET A 103 11.12 -5.99 4.13
CA MET A 103 12.25 -5.95 3.22
C MET A 103 12.47 -7.35 2.68
N ALA A 104 12.44 -7.51 1.36
CA ALA A 104 12.80 -8.78 0.75
C ALA A 104 14.28 -9.10 1.06
N ALA A 105 14.54 -10.22 1.72
CA ALA A 105 15.91 -10.73 1.89
C ALA A 105 16.38 -11.38 0.57
N GLY A 106 16.65 -10.56 -0.43
CA GLY A 106 17.54 -10.93 -1.53
C GLY A 106 18.96 -10.49 -1.17
N ASN A 107 19.96 -11.28 -1.54
CA ASN A 107 21.35 -10.87 -1.44
C ASN A 107 21.49 -9.47 -2.02
N ALA A 108 22.02 -8.52 -1.24
CA ALA A 108 22.22 -7.12 -1.61
C ALA A 108 23.12 -6.91 -2.85
N ALA A 109 23.48 -7.99 -3.56
CA ALA A 109 24.31 -8.02 -4.75
C ALA A 109 23.52 -8.05 -6.07
N ASP A 110 22.23 -8.45 -6.10
CA ASP A 110 21.53 -8.71 -7.37
C ASP A 110 20.43 -7.71 -7.74
N ARG A 111 20.10 -6.75 -6.87
CA ARG A 111 19.26 -5.58 -7.20
C ARG A 111 19.76 -4.36 -6.46
N GLU A 112 20.23 -3.35 -7.18
CA GLU A 112 20.35 -2.00 -6.65
C GLU A 112 18.97 -1.55 -6.16
N GLY A 113 18.80 -1.51 -4.83
CA GLY A 113 17.53 -1.17 -4.17
C GLY A 113 16.82 -2.41 -3.64
N GLY A 114 16.94 -2.65 -2.33
CA GLY A 114 16.11 -3.63 -1.64
C GLY A 114 14.62 -3.32 -1.84
N ALA A 115 13.83 -4.34 -2.18
CA ALA A 115 12.38 -4.20 -2.32
C ALA A 115 11.76 -3.98 -0.94
N PHE A 116 11.28 -2.76 -0.67
CA PHE A 116 10.41 -2.50 0.46
C PHE A 116 8.96 -2.78 0.06
N GLU A 117 8.22 -3.47 0.91
CA GLU A 117 6.80 -3.76 0.73
C GLU A 117 5.98 -3.22 1.90
N LEU A 118 4.77 -2.76 1.60
CA LEU A 118 3.81 -2.22 2.56
C LEU A 118 2.66 -3.20 2.72
N PRO A 119 2.72 -4.13 3.68
CA PRO A 119 1.66 -5.13 3.86
C PRO A 119 0.30 -4.51 4.22
N LEU A 120 0.30 -3.28 4.77
CA LEU A 120 -0.90 -2.50 5.05
C LEU A 120 -1.11 -1.35 4.05
N GLY A 121 -0.54 -1.50 2.85
CA GLY A 121 -0.66 -0.55 1.75
C GLY A 121 -1.84 -0.87 0.83
N ILE A 122 -2.59 0.17 0.48
CA ILE A 122 -3.69 0.14 -0.48
C ILE A 122 -3.30 1.06 -1.64
N ARG A 123 -3.15 0.49 -2.83
CA ARG A 123 -2.84 1.26 -4.03
C ARG A 123 -4.12 1.54 -4.80
N VAL A 124 -4.31 2.79 -5.17
CA VAL A 124 -5.46 3.26 -5.95
C VAL A 124 -4.94 3.91 -7.23
N ARG A 125 -5.31 3.38 -8.39
CA ARG A 125 -4.89 3.89 -9.69
C ARG A 125 -6.10 4.22 -10.56
N PRO A 126 -5.97 5.10 -11.57
CA PRO A 126 -6.99 5.20 -12.61
C PRO A 126 -7.07 3.90 -13.40
N GLY A 127 -8.29 3.42 -13.59
CA GLY A 127 -8.67 2.43 -14.58
C GLY A 127 -8.93 3.09 -15.93
N SER A 128 -9.02 2.26 -16.98
CA SER A 128 -9.21 2.71 -18.36
C SER A 128 -10.60 3.27 -18.67
N ASP A 129 -11.58 3.03 -17.79
CA ASP A 129 -12.98 3.43 -17.90
C ASP A 129 -13.33 4.67 -17.05
N GLY A 130 -12.31 5.34 -16.48
CA GLY A 130 -12.48 6.48 -15.58
C GLY A 130 -12.83 6.10 -14.14
N ARG A 131 -12.97 4.80 -13.85
CA ARG A 131 -13.08 4.27 -12.48
C ARG A 131 -11.71 4.01 -11.88
N ALA A 132 -11.61 3.94 -10.57
CA ALA A 132 -10.36 3.56 -9.91
C ALA A 132 -10.23 2.05 -9.77
N GLU A 133 -9.00 1.55 -9.86
CA GLU A 133 -8.66 0.20 -9.45
C GLU A 133 -7.95 0.24 -8.10
N VAL A 134 -8.37 -0.62 -7.19
CA VAL A 134 -7.83 -0.76 -5.84
C VAL A 134 -7.08 -2.08 -5.73
N TRP A 135 -5.86 -2.01 -5.23
CA TRP A 135 -4.91 -3.11 -5.17
C TRP A 135 -4.43 -3.26 -3.73
N LEU A 136 -4.59 -4.46 -3.18
CA LEU A 136 -4.13 -4.79 -1.83
C LEU A 136 -2.79 -5.49 -1.91
N GLU A 137 -1.76 -4.81 -1.39
CA GLU A 137 -0.38 -5.27 -1.37
C GLU A 137 -0.20 -6.26 -0.21
N ALA A 138 -0.78 -7.44 -0.31
CA ALA A 138 -0.52 -8.46 0.69
C ALA A 138 0.86 -9.07 0.42
N GLY A 139 1.81 -8.77 1.33
CA GLY A 139 3.23 -9.03 1.19
C GLY A 139 3.54 -10.39 0.57
N ALA A 140 4.01 -10.37 -0.67
CA ALA A 140 4.46 -11.54 -1.40
C ALA A 140 5.90 -11.88 -0.98
N ALA A 141 6.12 -12.14 0.31
CA ALA A 141 7.45 -12.46 0.82
C ALA A 141 7.41 -13.55 1.90
N GLN A 142 7.25 -14.78 1.42
CA GLN A 142 7.50 -16.05 2.12
C GLN A 142 6.52 -16.41 3.27
N PRO A 143 6.27 -17.72 3.49
CA PRO A 143 5.51 -18.19 4.64
C PRO A 143 6.17 -17.72 5.95
N GLY A 144 5.45 -16.88 6.70
CA GLY A 144 5.88 -16.31 7.99
C GLY A 144 6.13 -14.81 8.00
N GLY A 145 6.22 -14.14 6.84
CA GLY A 145 6.47 -12.69 6.76
C GLY A 145 5.31 -11.80 7.24
N LEU A 146 4.11 -12.34 7.39
CA LEU A 146 2.91 -11.62 7.82
C LEU A 146 2.37 -12.10 9.19
N GLN A 147 3.13 -12.92 9.90
CA GLN A 147 2.71 -13.47 11.19
C GLN A 147 2.52 -12.34 12.21
N GLY A 148 1.35 -12.25 12.84
CA GLY A 148 0.98 -11.16 13.76
C GLY A 148 0.23 -10.00 13.11
N LEU A 149 0.11 -9.95 11.77
CA LEU A 149 -0.67 -8.94 11.06
C LEU A 149 -2.06 -9.44 10.64
N GLU A 150 -2.50 -10.62 11.08
CA GLU A 150 -3.73 -11.25 10.60
C GLU A 150 -4.97 -10.40 10.89
N LEU A 151 -5.02 -9.76 12.06
CA LEU A 151 -6.10 -8.84 12.43
C LEU A 151 -6.06 -7.56 11.59
N ASP A 152 -4.87 -7.00 11.36
CA ASP A 152 -4.71 -5.78 10.59
C ASP A 152 -5.04 -5.99 9.10
N LEU A 153 -4.67 -7.14 8.54
CA LEU A 153 -5.01 -7.52 7.16
C LEU A 153 -6.52 -7.75 6.99
N ALA A 154 -7.17 -8.36 7.99
CA ALA A 154 -8.62 -8.49 7.99
C ALA A 154 -9.32 -7.13 8.10
N ALA A 155 -8.77 -6.22 8.91
CA ALA A 155 -9.26 -4.84 9.01
C ALA A 155 -9.07 -4.09 7.68
N LEU A 156 -7.94 -4.26 7.00
CA LEU A 156 -7.65 -3.66 5.70
C LEU A 156 -8.65 -4.11 4.62
N ASP A 157 -8.94 -5.42 4.49
CA ASP A 157 -9.98 -5.90 3.55
C ASP A 157 -11.35 -5.33 3.91
N LYS A 158 -11.71 -5.28 5.20
CA LYS A 158 -12.98 -4.70 5.65
C LYS A 158 -13.10 -3.21 5.31
N VAL A 159 -12.04 -2.44 5.54
CA VAL A 159 -11.98 -1.00 5.21
C VAL A 159 -12.25 -0.80 3.72
N VAL A 160 -11.57 -1.56 2.88
CA VAL A 160 -11.68 -1.42 1.42
C VAL A 160 -13.08 -1.82 0.96
N ARG A 161 -13.64 -2.94 1.45
CA ARG A 161 -15.00 -3.35 1.05
C ARG A 161 -16.06 -2.35 1.45
N ASP A 162 -16.01 -1.82 2.67
CA ASP A 162 -16.96 -0.80 3.14
C ASP A 162 -16.86 0.48 2.30
N ALA A 163 -15.64 0.92 1.98
CA ALA A 163 -15.40 2.09 1.14
C ALA A 163 -15.97 1.98 -0.29
N LEU A 164 -15.96 0.77 -0.85
CA LEU A 164 -16.45 0.52 -2.21
C LEU A 164 -17.95 0.22 -2.29
N GLN A 165 -18.62 -0.02 -1.16
CA GLN A 165 -20.06 -0.33 -1.07
C GLN A 165 -20.92 0.84 -0.58
N ALA A 166 -20.35 1.74 0.21
CA ALA A 166 -20.96 3.02 0.56
C ALA A 166 -21.14 3.91 -0.68
#